data_AF-X0RJS1-F1
#
_entry.id   AF-X0RJS1-F1
#
_cell.length_a   1.000
_cell.length_b   1.000
_cell.length_c   1.000
_cell.angle_alpha   90.00
_cell.angle_beta   90.00
_cell.angle_gamma   90.00
#
_symmetry.space_group_name_H-M   'P 1'
#
loop_
_entity.id
_entity.type
_entity.pdbx_description
1 polymer ?
#
loop_
_entity_poly.entity_id
_entity_poly.type
_entity_poly.pdbx_seq_one_letter_code
_entity_poly.pdbx_strand_id
1 'polypeptide(L)'
;MKSLRNIAVGIVASVGVAFVPGASASAAVLYNFTGQCSADCTGSATGVLTLNDSYTPGSALALADFVSFVFVSDTEPWSVLSQADVGGFGGALPVLSGIATFGLIADNSDPFRELHSSSSSGGWSTIDTFFAPPAPQGRTHLWELQPSPVPLPAALPLYGTGLGLMGLFGWWRRRRAAAA
;
A
#
# COMPACT_ATOMS: atom_id res chain seq x y z
N MET A 1 -9.19 19.72 75.05
CA MET A 1 -9.87 20.02 73.77
C MET A 1 -8.82 20.63 72.86
N LYS A 2 -8.56 20.27 71.60
CA LYS A 2 -9.02 19.22 70.69
C LYS A 2 -7.87 19.07 69.66
N SER A 3 -7.49 17.83 69.38
CA SER A 3 -6.48 17.42 68.40
C SER A 3 -6.92 17.78 66.98
N LEU A 4 -5.99 18.24 66.12
CA LEU A 4 -6.20 18.35 64.67
C LEU A 4 -5.04 17.64 63.95
N ARG A 5 -5.31 16.37 63.60
CA ARG A 5 -4.56 15.55 62.63
C ARG A 5 -5.35 15.59 61.32
N ASN A 6 -4.81 16.14 60.23
CA ASN A 6 -5.36 16.02 58.87
C ASN A 6 -4.21 15.56 57.95
N ILE A 7 -4.01 14.26 57.78
CA ILE A 7 -4.45 13.42 56.63
C ILE A 7 -3.89 13.94 55.30
N ALA A 8 -2.70 13.42 54.94
CA ALA A 8 -2.16 13.49 53.59
C ALA A 8 -2.81 12.39 52.73
N VAL A 9 -3.64 12.79 51.77
CA VAL A 9 -4.23 11.88 50.78
C VAL A 9 -3.22 11.70 49.65
N GLY A 10 -2.56 10.54 49.62
CA GLY A 10 -1.68 10.13 48.52
C GLY A 10 -2.52 9.69 47.32
N ILE A 11 -2.50 10.48 46.25
CA ILE A 11 -3.08 10.09 44.96
C ILE A 11 -2.05 9.20 44.25
N VAL A 12 -2.28 7.89 44.27
CA VAL A 12 -1.54 6.92 43.44
C VAL A 12 -2.20 6.91 42.06
N ALA A 13 -1.63 7.65 41.11
CA ALA A 13 -2.00 7.57 39.71
C ALA A 13 -1.33 6.34 39.08
N SER A 14 -2.08 5.24 38.95
CA SER A 14 -1.66 4.07 38.18
C SER A 14 -1.69 4.40 36.69
N VAL A 15 -0.50 4.58 36.09
CA VAL A 15 -0.35 4.69 34.64
C VAL A 15 -0.57 3.31 34.05
N GLY A 16 -1.77 3.07 33.53
CA GLY A 16 -2.06 1.90 32.71
C GLY A 16 -1.33 2.03 31.37
N VAL A 17 -0.32 1.20 31.14
CA VAL A 17 0.31 1.07 29.83
C VAL A 17 -0.65 0.28 28.95
N ALA A 18 -1.44 0.98 28.15
CA ALA A 18 -2.25 0.35 27.11
C ALA A 18 -1.30 -0.24 26.06
N PHE A 19 -1.18 -1.57 26.03
CA PHE A 19 -0.60 -2.28 24.89
C PHE A 19 -1.53 -2.06 23.69
N VAL A 20 -1.15 -1.16 22.80
CA VAL A 20 -1.76 -1.08 21.47
C VAL A 20 -1.17 -2.26 20.68
N PRO A 21 -1.99 -3.25 20.24
CA PRO A 21 -1.49 -4.30 19.37
C PRO A 21 -0.94 -3.62 18.11
N GLY A 22 0.34 -3.86 17.82
CA GLY A 22 0.99 -3.31 16.64
C GLY A 22 0.25 -3.79 15.40
N ALA A 23 -0.20 -2.86 14.56
CA ALA A 23 -0.74 -3.18 13.25
C ALA A 23 0.30 -4.02 12.51
N SER A 24 -0.06 -5.25 12.16
CA SER A 24 0.75 -6.08 11.28
C SER A 24 0.74 -5.42 9.91
N ALA A 25 1.82 -4.76 9.55
CA ALA A 25 2.00 -4.25 8.21
C ALA A 25 2.32 -5.44 7.30
N SER A 26 1.31 -5.95 6.60
CA SER A 26 1.56 -6.79 5.43
C SER A 26 2.14 -5.90 4.34
N ALA A 27 3.30 -6.28 3.80
CA ALA A 27 4.00 -5.51 2.79
C ALA A 27 3.53 -5.97 1.41
N ALA A 28 2.47 -5.37 0.87
CA ALA A 28 2.02 -5.68 -0.48
C ALA A 28 3.08 -5.28 -1.52
N VAL A 29 3.13 -6.00 -2.65
CA VAL A 29 3.95 -5.61 -3.80
C VAL A 29 3.10 -4.74 -4.71
N LEU A 30 3.47 -3.47 -4.87
CA LEU A 30 2.73 -2.52 -5.69
C LEU A 30 3.46 -2.22 -6.99
N TYR A 31 2.75 -2.26 -8.10
CA TYR A 31 3.22 -1.78 -9.38
C TYR A 31 2.35 -0.64 -9.89
N ASN A 32 2.98 0.44 -10.31
CA ASN A 32 2.33 1.51 -11.04
C ASN A 32 2.44 1.24 -12.54
N PHE A 33 1.32 1.14 -13.20
CA PHE A 33 1.17 1.18 -14.64
C PHE A 33 1.03 2.63 -15.10
N THR A 34 1.75 3.00 -16.15
CA THR A 34 1.53 4.24 -16.90
C THR A 34 1.55 3.92 -18.39
N GLY A 35 0.62 4.47 -19.15
CA GLY A 35 0.53 4.27 -20.59
C GLY A 35 0.14 5.56 -21.32
N GLN A 36 0.66 5.78 -22.52
CA GLN A 36 0.26 6.94 -23.34
C GLN A 36 -0.92 6.57 -24.22
N CYS A 37 -1.99 7.34 -24.12
CA CYS A 37 -3.17 7.14 -24.94
C CYS A 37 -2.91 7.42 -26.42
N SER A 38 -3.52 6.62 -27.29
CA SER A 38 -3.34 6.72 -28.74
C SER A 38 -4.63 6.60 -29.54
N ALA A 39 -5.62 5.92 -28.99
CA ALA A 39 -6.99 5.89 -29.49
C ALA A 39 -7.91 5.89 -28.27
N ASP A 40 -9.07 6.54 -28.39
CA ASP A 40 -10.18 6.33 -27.44
C ASP A 40 -9.92 6.80 -26.01
N CYS A 41 -8.81 7.53 -25.83
CA CYS A 41 -8.44 8.30 -24.65
C CYS A 41 -7.44 9.39 -25.03
N THR A 42 -7.24 10.36 -24.14
CA THR A 42 -6.28 11.45 -24.29
C THR A 42 -5.35 11.54 -23.08
N GLY A 43 -4.12 11.99 -23.31
CA GLY A 43 -3.10 12.07 -22.27
C GLY A 43 -2.55 10.71 -21.86
N SER A 44 -2.61 10.40 -20.57
CA SER A 44 -2.02 9.18 -19.99
C SER A 44 -3.04 8.38 -19.21
N ALA A 45 -3.04 7.06 -19.42
CA ALA A 45 -3.69 6.11 -18.54
C ALA A 45 -2.73 5.69 -17.42
N THR A 46 -3.29 5.47 -16.25
CA THR A 46 -2.54 5.01 -15.07
C THR A 46 -3.25 3.83 -14.44
N GLY A 47 -2.49 2.99 -13.75
CA GLY A 47 -3.07 1.90 -12.98
C GLY A 47 -2.19 1.53 -11.80
N VAL A 48 -2.79 0.94 -10.78
CA VAL A 48 -2.09 0.42 -9.61
C VAL A 48 -2.48 -1.03 -9.46
N LEU A 49 -1.48 -1.90 -9.63
CA LEU A 49 -1.60 -3.33 -9.39
C LEU A 49 -1.01 -3.64 -8.02
N THR A 50 -1.84 -4.24 -7.17
CA THR A 50 -1.44 -4.73 -5.86
C THR A 50 -1.35 -6.25 -5.95
N LEU A 51 -0.19 -6.78 -5.59
CA LEU A 51 0.10 -8.20 -5.52
C LEU A 51 0.39 -8.63 -4.08
N ASN A 52 0.28 -9.93 -3.86
CA ASN A 52 0.61 -10.57 -2.60
C ASN A 52 2.09 -10.35 -2.25
N ASP A 53 2.40 -10.32 -0.96
CA ASP A 53 3.75 -10.10 -0.43
C ASP A 53 4.73 -11.23 -0.81
N SER A 54 4.20 -12.41 -1.13
CA SER A 54 4.95 -13.57 -1.63
C SER A 54 5.41 -13.45 -3.08
N TYR A 55 4.87 -12.51 -3.86
CA TYR A 55 5.22 -12.37 -5.27
C TYR A 55 6.68 -11.89 -5.42
N THR A 56 7.44 -12.58 -6.28
CA THR A 56 8.83 -12.21 -6.58
C THR A 56 8.88 -11.40 -7.89
N PRO A 57 9.32 -10.13 -7.88
CA PRO A 57 9.47 -9.32 -9.08
C PRO A 57 10.27 -10.03 -10.20
N GLY A 58 9.74 -10.02 -11.43
CA GLY A 58 10.33 -10.73 -12.57
C GLY A 58 9.88 -12.18 -12.76
N SER A 59 9.19 -12.77 -11.79
CA SER A 59 8.59 -14.10 -11.94
C SER A 59 7.29 -14.05 -12.76
N ALA A 60 6.81 -15.20 -13.22
CA ALA A 60 5.53 -15.29 -13.90
C ALA A 60 4.39 -15.04 -12.91
N LEU A 61 3.41 -14.22 -13.31
CA LEU A 61 2.23 -13.93 -12.51
C LEU A 61 1.31 -15.14 -12.44
N ALA A 62 0.88 -15.50 -11.23
CA ALA A 62 -0.19 -16.46 -10.99
C ALA A 62 -1.43 -15.75 -10.42
N LEU A 63 -2.61 -16.34 -10.62
CA LEU A 63 -3.86 -15.79 -10.09
C LEU A 63 -3.83 -15.63 -8.56
N ALA A 64 -3.11 -16.49 -7.84
CA ALA A 64 -2.93 -16.41 -6.38
C ALA A 64 -2.08 -15.21 -5.92
N ASP A 65 -1.33 -14.57 -6.84
CA ASP A 65 -0.57 -13.36 -6.53
C ASP A 65 -1.43 -12.11 -6.61
N PHE A 66 -2.59 -12.17 -7.27
CA PHE A 66 -3.47 -11.02 -7.46
C PHE A 66 -4.16 -10.61 -6.15
N VAL A 67 -4.09 -9.32 -5.81
CA VAL A 67 -4.86 -8.74 -4.70
C VAL A 67 -5.91 -7.77 -5.24
N SER A 68 -5.47 -6.76 -5.99
CA SER A 68 -6.37 -5.78 -6.60
C SER A 68 -5.71 -5.06 -7.75
N PHE A 69 -6.53 -4.49 -8.64
CA PHE A 69 -6.10 -3.61 -9.70
C PHE A 69 -7.05 -2.42 -9.82
N VAL A 70 -6.50 -1.22 -9.90
CA VAL A 70 -7.27 0.00 -10.13
C VAL A 70 -6.70 0.67 -11.36
N PHE A 71 -7.55 0.94 -12.35
CA PHE A 71 -7.19 1.61 -13.58
C PHE A 71 -7.92 2.95 -13.68
N VAL A 72 -7.22 3.95 -14.15
CA VAL A 72 -7.74 5.30 -14.34
C VAL A 72 -7.24 5.84 -15.68
N SER A 73 -8.17 6.10 -16.60
CA SER A 73 -7.97 6.98 -17.75
C SER A 73 -8.86 8.22 -17.64
N ASP A 74 -8.73 9.13 -18.60
CA ASP A 74 -9.61 10.29 -18.78
C ASP A 74 -11.03 9.90 -19.21
N THR A 75 -11.17 8.75 -19.90
CA THR A 75 -12.45 8.27 -20.42
C THR A 75 -13.18 7.33 -19.48
N GLU A 76 -12.44 6.46 -18.76
CA GLU A 76 -13.08 5.44 -17.94
C GLU A 76 -12.19 4.93 -16.79
N PRO A 77 -12.57 5.17 -15.53
CA PRO A 77 -11.99 4.49 -14.39
C PRO A 77 -12.70 3.16 -14.12
N TRP A 78 -11.93 2.11 -13.82
CA TRP A 78 -12.48 0.82 -13.38
C TRP A 78 -11.51 0.13 -12.40
N SER A 79 -12.02 -0.81 -11.61
CA SER A 79 -11.22 -1.51 -10.61
C SER A 79 -11.71 -2.93 -10.38
N VAL A 80 -10.76 -3.81 -10.07
CA VAL A 80 -10.98 -5.18 -9.64
C VAL A 80 -10.42 -5.31 -8.24
N LEU A 81 -11.28 -5.52 -7.26
CA LEU A 81 -10.91 -5.41 -5.84
C LEU A 81 -10.68 -6.77 -5.17
N SER A 82 -10.95 -7.87 -5.87
CA SER A 82 -10.74 -9.21 -5.33
C SER A 82 -10.34 -10.21 -6.42
N GLN A 83 -9.62 -11.26 -6.01
CA GLN A 83 -9.26 -12.38 -6.89
C GLN A 83 -10.49 -13.14 -7.40
N ALA A 84 -11.62 -13.10 -6.68
CA ALA A 84 -12.85 -13.78 -7.12
C ALA A 84 -13.48 -13.11 -8.35
N ASP A 85 -13.13 -11.85 -8.63
CA ASP A 85 -13.65 -11.07 -9.76
C ASP A 85 -12.76 -11.16 -11.01
N VAL A 86 -11.80 -12.09 -10.99
CA VAL A 86 -10.78 -12.24 -12.04
C VAL A 86 -11.00 -13.54 -12.81
N GLY A 87 -11.38 -13.42 -14.07
CA GLY A 87 -11.54 -14.55 -15.00
C GLY A 87 -10.24 -14.99 -15.65
N GLY A 88 -9.22 -14.14 -15.62
CA GLY A 88 -7.92 -14.43 -16.21
C GLY A 88 -6.85 -13.45 -15.73
N PHE A 89 -5.69 -13.98 -15.35
CA PHE A 89 -4.57 -13.18 -14.88
C PHE A 89 -3.26 -13.86 -15.22
N GLY A 90 -2.31 -13.10 -15.75
CA GLY A 90 -0.99 -13.65 -16.07
C GLY A 90 -0.06 -12.68 -16.77
N GLY A 91 1.12 -13.19 -17.09
CA GLY A 91 2.21 -12.43 -17.71
C GLY A 91 3.46 -12.42 -16.85
N ALA A 92 4.33 -11.43 -17.07
CA ALA A 92 5.55 -11.21 -16.31
C ALA A 92 5.82 -9.70 -16.21
N LEU A 93 5.96 -9.21 -14.98
CA LEU A 93 6.28 -7.82 -14.67
C LEU A 93 7.79 -7.61 -14.55
N PRO A 94 8.31 -6.40 -14.83
CA PRO A 94 9.73 -6.10 -14.67
C PRO A 94 10.16 -6.15 -13.20
N VAL A 95 11.45 -6.40 -12.95
CA VAL A 95 12.02 -6.43 -11.60
C VAL A 95 11.99 -5.06 -10.91
N LEU A 96 12.14 -3.99 -11.68
CA LEU A 96 12.16 -2.61 -11.17
C LEU A 96 11.27 -1.70 -12.00
N SER A 97 11.62 -1.48 -13.26
CA SER A 97 10.84 -0.68 -14.19
C SER A 97 11.03 -1.19 -15.61
N GLY A 98 9.97 -1.16 -16.41
CA GLY A 98 10.04 -1.54 -17.82
C GLY A 98 8.69 -1.87 -18.44
N ILE A 99 8.76 -2.28 -19.70
CA ILE A 99 7.61 -2.78 -20.45
C ILE A 99 7.34 -4.21 -20.01
N ALA A 100 6.08 -4.58 -19.80
CA ALA A 100 5.71 -5.91 -19.32
C ALA A 100 4.83 -6.62 -20.35
N THR A 101 4.74 -7.94 -20.22
CA THR A 101 3.58 -8.65 -20.77
C THR A 101 2.63 -8.88 -19.62
N PHE A 102 1.41 -8.36 -19.71
CA PHE A 102 0.43 -8.42 -18.64
C PHE A 102 -0.96 -8.60 -19.22
N GLY A 103 -1.73 -9.51 -18.64
CA GLY A 103 -3.14 -9.69 -18.95
C GLY A 103 -3.95 -9.78 -17.68
N LEU A 104 -5.03 -9.02 -17.62
CA LEU A 104 -6.06 -9.10 -16.59
C LEU A 104 -7.42 -9.12 -17.28
N ILE A 105 -8.26 -10.07 -16.89
CA ILE A 105 -9.63 -10.24 -17.35
C ILE A 105 -10.51 -10.23 -16.11
N ALA A 106 -11.42 -9.27 -16.02
CA ALA A 106 -12.44 -9.18 -14.98
C ALA A 106 -13.72 -9.83 -15.50
N ASP A 107 -14.07 -11.00 -14.96
CA ASP A 107 -15.20 -11.82 -15.39
C ASP A 107 -16.51 -11.48 -14.68
N ASN A 108 -16.42 -10.98 -13.45
CA ASN A 108 -17.59 -10.60 -12.64
C ASN A 108 -17.85 -9.09 -12.61
N SER A 109 -17.10 -8.30 -13.38
CA SER A 109 -17.46 -6.91 -13.63
C SER A 109 -18.51 -6.86 -14.73
N ASP A 110 -19.68 -6.29 -14.45
CA ASP A 110 -20.59 -5.82 -15.48
C ASP A 110 -20.31 -4.31 -15.71
N PRO A 111 -19.78 -3.91 -16.88
CA PRO A 111 -19.49 -4.75 -18.05
C PRO A 111 -18.13 -5.45 -17.92
N PHE A 112 -17.94 -6.51 -18.70
CA PHE A 112 -16.69 -7.26 -18.78
C PHE A 112 -15.51 -6.32 -19.12
N ARG A 113 -14.38 -6.44 -18.41
CA ARG A 113 -13.23 -5.55 -18.59
C ARG A 113 -11.95 -6.37 -18.73
N GLU A 114 -11.17 -6.07 -19.75
CA GLU A 114 -9.81 -6.61 -19.87
C GLU A 114 -8.78 -5.49 -19.91
N LEU A 115 -7.59 -5.74 -19.38
CA LEU A 115 -6.38 -4.98 -19.68
C LEU A 115 -5.34 -5.94 -20.26
N HIS A 116 -4.89 -5.63 -21.48
CA HIS A 116 -3.79 -6.32 -22.11
C HIS A 116 -2.62 -5.34 -22.33
N SER A 117 -1.41 -5.77 -22.01
CA SER A 117 -0.16 -5.05 -22.29
C SER A 117 0.85 -6.04 -22.87
N SER A 118 1.53 -5.67 -23.95
CA SER A 118 2.48 -6.55 -24.65
C SER A 118 3.87 -5.93 -24.74
N SER A 119 4.89 -6.70 -24.36
CA SER A 119 6.28 -6.23 -24.43
C SER A 119 6.83 -6.15 -25.85
N SER A 120 6.26 -6.89 -26.80
CA SER A 120 6.69 -6.94 -28.21
C SER A 120 6.32 -5.69 -28.99
N SER A 121 5.15 -5.10 -28.72
CA SER A 121 4.68 -3.88 -29.38
C SER A 121 4.78 -2.63 -28.49
N GLY A 122 4.96 -2.82 -27.18
CA GLY A 122 4.82 -1.76 -26.17
C GLY A 122 3.39 -1.23 -26.06
N GLY A 123 2.44 -1.76 -26.82
CA GLY A 123 1.05 -1.34 -26.81
C GLY A 123 0.30 -1.88 -25.60
N TRP A 124 -0.76 -1.19 -25.25
CA TRP A 124 -1.75 -1.62 -24.28
C TRP A 124 -3.15 -1.30 -24.79
N SER A 125 -4.13 -2.07 -24.35
CA SER A 125 -5.54 -1.86 -24.67
C SER A 125 -6.40 -2.34 -23.52
N THR A 126 -7.46 -1.61 -23.22
CA THR A 126 -8.60 -2.21 -22.54
C THR A 126 -9.62 -2.69 -23.56
N ILE A 127 -10.40 -3.71 -23.20
CA ILE A 127 -11.49 -4.22 -24.05
C ILE A 127 -12.75 -4.33 -23.21
N ASP A 128 -13.88 -3.91 -23.80
CA ASP A 128 -15.25 -4.16 -23.33
C ASP A 128 -15.97 -5.01 -24.39
N THR A 129 -16.27 -6.28 -24.11
CA THR A 129 -16.57 -7.28 -25.17
C THR A 129 -18.04 -7.39 -25.60
N PHE A 130 -18.96 -6.50 -25.19
CA PHE A 130 -20.39 -6.75 -25.42
C PHE A 130 -21.16 -5.80 -26.35
N PHE A 131 -20.48 -4.88 -27.08
CA PHE A 131 -20.96 -4.04 -28.21
C PHE A 131 -20.60 -2.55 -27.96
N ALA A 132 -19.39 -2.11 -28.37
CA ALA A 132 -19.07 -0.80 -28.97
C ALA A 132 -17.57 -0.45 -28.80
N PRO A 133 -16.90 0.16 -29.80
CA PRO A 133 -15.78 1.05 -29.52
C PRO A 133 -16.34 2.36 -28.91
N PRO A 134 -15.57 3.10 -28.08
CA PRO A 134 -14.11 3.12 -28.05
C PRO A 134 -13.54 2.75 -26.67
N ALA A 135 -12.86 1.60 -26.56
CA ALA A 135 -12.13 1.23 -25.33
C ALA A 135 -10.72 1.84 -25.38
N PRO A 136 -10.21 2.44 -24.29
CA PRO A 136 -8.93 3.15 -24.32
C PRO A 136 -7.78 2.25 -24.77
N GLN A 137 -7.02 2.72 -25.75
CA GLN A 137 -5.82 2.05 -26.25
C GLN A 137 -4.67 3.02 -26.31
N GLY A 138 -3.48 2.50 -26.10
CA GLY A 138 -2.29 3.32 -26.09
C GLY A 138 -1.06 2.68 -26.68
N ARG A 139 -0.12 3.57 -26.99
CA ARG A 139 1.23 3.23 -27.39
C ARG A 139 2.11 3.45 -26.19
N THR A 140 3.07 2.55 -26.00
CA THR A 140 3.98 2.54 -24.85
C THR A 140 3.27 2.38 -23.51
N HIS A 141 3.88 1.59 -22.66
CA HIS A 141 3.50 1.50 -21.26
C HIS A 141 4.74 1.18 -20.44
N LEU A 142 4.68 1.57 -19.17
CA LEU A 142 5.72 1.33 -18.19
C LEU A 142 5.07 0.82 -16.92
N TRP A 143 5.61 -0.30 -16.44
CA TRP A 143 5.32 -0.85 -15.13
C TRP A 143 6.49 -0.52 -14.23
N GLU A 144 6.23 0.16 -13.12
CA GLU A 144 7.23 0.54 -12.14
C GLU A 144 6.88 -0.04 -10.79
N LEU A 145 7.80 -0.83 -10.22
CA LEU A 145 7.70 -1.35 -8.87
C LEU A 145 7.78 -0.17 -7.89
N GLN A 146 6.71 0.03 -7.13
CA GLN A 146 6.71 1.01 -6.06
C GLN A 146 7.45 0.43 -4.86
N PRO A 147 8.38 1.19 -4.26
CA PRO A 147 8.96 0.79 -2.99
C PRO A 147 7.82 0.75 -1.97
N SER A 148 7.53 -0.45 -1.45
CA SER A 148 6.58 -0.59 -0.35
C SER A 148 7.01 0.38 0.76
N PRO A 149 6.14 1.29 1.22
CA PRO A 149 6.45 2.14 2.35
C PRO A 149 6.58 1.22 3.55
N VAL A 150 7.80 0.76 3.84
CA VAL A 150 8.12 0.01 5.03
C VAL A 150 7.67 0.92 6.18
N PRO A 151 6.66 0.51 6.98
CA PRO A 151 6.30 1.30 8.13
C PRO A 151 7.54 1.34 8.99
N LEU A 152 8.14 2.53 9.06
CA LEU A 152 9.28 2.79 9.91
C LEU A 152 8.88 2.22 11.28
N PRO A 153 9.65 1.26 11.84
CA PRO A 153 9.25 0.64 13.07
C PRO A 153 8.96 1.75 14.07
N ALA A 154 7.78 1.71 14.68
CA ALA A 154 7.32 2.65 15.71
C ALA A 154 8.27 2.71 16.93
N ALA A 155 9.37 1.96 16.88
CA ALA A 155 10.51 2.03 17.75
C ALA A 155 11.19 3.42 17.77
N LEU A 156 11.16 4.24 16.71
CA LEU A 156 11.80 5.58 16.76
C LEU A 156 11.24 6.48 17.89
N PRO A 157 9.91 6.66 18.01
CA PRO A 157 9.29 7.31 19.17
C PRO A 157 9.58 6.58 20.50
N LEU A 158 9.59 5.25 20.53
CA LEU A 158 9.86 4.48 21.74
C LEU A 158 11.31 4.62 22.23
N TYR A 159 12.28 4.69 21.33
CA TYR A 159 13.69 4.97 21.67
C TYR A 159 13.86 6.40 22.16
N GLY A 160 13.20 7.37 21.52
CA GLY A 160 13.21 8.78 21.95
C GLY A 160 12.60 8.98 23.34
N THR A 161 11.46 8.33 23.61
CA THR A 161 10.80 8.38 24.92
C THR A 161 11.60 7.64 26.00
N GLY A 162 12.20 6.49 25.68
CA GLY A 162 13.07 5.75 26.61
C GLY A 162 14.31 6.55 27.03
N LEU A 163 14.99 7.18 26.07
CA LEU A 163 16.15 8.05 26.35
C LEU A 163 15.73 9.33 27.09
N GLY A 164 14.59 9.91 26.74
CA GLY A 164 14.03 11.09 27.41
C GLY A 164 13.69 10.83 28.88
N LEU A 165 13.05 9.70 29.18
CA LEU A 165 12.71 9.30 30.55
C LEU A 165 13.95 9.01 31.40
N MET A 166 14.97 8.35 30.83
CA MET A 166 16.24 8.11 31.52
C MET A 166 17.00 9.41 31.83
N GLY A 167 17.00 10.38 30.90
CA GLY A 167 17.58 11.70 31.12
C GLY A 167 16.87 12.48 32.23
N LEU A 168 15.54 12.48 32.23
CA LEU A 168 14.72 13.18 33.23
C LEU A 168 14.90 12.58 34.63
N PHE A 169 14.91 11.26 34.75
CA PHE A 169 15.14 10.55 36.02
C PHE A 169 16.54 10.83 36.59
N GLY A 170 17.56 10.86 35.73
CA GLY A 170 18.94 11.18 36.15
C GLY A 170 19.06 12.60 36.72
N TRP A 171 18.40 13.57 36.10
CA TRP A 171 18.37 14.96 36.57
C TRP A 171 17.62 15.13 37.90
N TRP A 172 16.51 14.41 38.06
CA TRP A 172 15.71 14.45 39.29
C TRP A 172 16.48 13.92 40.51
N ARG A 173 17.28 12.85 40.33
CA ARG A 173 18.17 12.32 41.38
C ARG A 173 19.24 13.34 41.79
N ARG A 174 19.85 14.04 40.84
CA ARG A 174 20.88 15.06 41.13
C ARG A 174 20.31 16.23 41.95
N ARG A 175 19.10 16.70 41.64
CA ARG A 175 18.44 17.77 42.42
C ARG A 175 18.16 17.38 43.86
N ARG A 176 17.81 16.12 44.13
CA ARG A 176 17.58 15.63 45.49
C ARG A 176 18.86 15.43 46.29
N ALA A 177 19.94 15.01 45.64
CA ALA A 177 21.24 14.82 46.28
C ALA A 177 21.95 16.16 46.61
N ALA A 178 21.64 17.24 45.90
CA ALA A 178 22.19 18.58 46.15
C ALA A 178 21.38 19.41 47.18
N ALA A 179 20.24 18.89 47.65
CA ALA A 179 19.37 19.54 48.64
C ALA A 179 19.51 18.92 50.05
N ALA A 180 20.48 18.03 50.24
CA ALA A 180 20.91 17.45 51.52
C ALA A 180 22.37 17.83 51.75
#